data_AF-A0A9D7FIX7-F1
#
_entry.id   AF-A0A9D7FIX7-F1
#
_cell.length_a   1.000
_cell.length_b   1.000
_cell.length_c   1.000
_cell.angle_alpha   90.00
_cell.angle_beta   90.00
_cell.angle_gamma   90.00
#
_symmetry.space_group_name_H-M   'P 1'
#
loop_
_entity.id
_entity.type
_entity.pdbx_description
1 polymer ?
#
loop_
_entity_poly.entity_id
_entity_poly.type
_entity_poly.pdbx_seq_one_letter_code
_entity_poly.pdbx_strand_id
1 'polypeptide(L)' 'MADDLNEGIYSIFVGDINQDEFVDASDFPQYDIDNSGGLCCDYYVTDINGDGFVDASDFPVYDVNNTTGVFSIHP' A
#
# COMPACT_ATOMS: atom_id res chain seq x y z
N MET A 1 -13.01 0.76 -1.66
CA MET A 1 -13.99 0.90 -2.76
C MET A 1 -13.89 -0.38 -3.58
N ALA A 2 -15.01 -1.05 -3.88
CA ALA A 2 -14.97 -2.21 -4.77
C ALA A 2 -14.67 -1.70 -6.18
N ASP A 3 -13.54 -2.10 -6.75
CA ASP A 3 -13.16 -1.72 -8.10
C ASP A 3 -14.17 -2.30 -9.09
N ASP A 4 -14.86 -1.44 -9.82
CA ASP A 4 -15.76 -1.84 -10.91
C ASP A 4 -14.86 -2.19 -12.10
N LEU A 5 -14.29 -3.40 -12.05
CA LEU A 5 -13.40 -3.98 -13.05
C LEU A 5 -14.16 -4.26 -14.35
N ASN A 6 -14.60 -3.19 -15.01
CA ASN A 6 -15.15 -3.24 -16.36
C ASN A 6 -14.04 -3.61 -17.35
N GLU A 7 -14.44 -4.22 -18.47
CA GLU A 7 -13.51 -4.57 -19.55
C GLU A 7 -12.66 -3.36 -19.99
N GLY A 8 -11.34 -3.51 -19.94
CA GLY A 8 -10.37 -2.50 -20.37
C GLY A 8 -9.88 -1.54 -19.28
N ILE A 9 -10.34 -1.68 -18.04
CA ILE A 9 -9.77 -0.98 -16.88
C ILE A 9 -8.76 -1.89 -16.19
N TYR A 10 -7.56 -1.37 -15.95
CA TYR A 10 -6.50 -2.07 -15.21
C TYR A 10 -6.19 -1.30 -13.94
N SER A 11 -5.95 -2.06 -12.87
CA SER A 11 -5.56 -1.54 -11.55
C SER A 11 -4.28 -2.24 -11.11
N ILE A 12 -3.48 -1.55 -10.32
CA ILE A 12 -2.23 -2.06 -9.74
C ILE A 12 -2.43 -2.16 -8.23
N PHE A 13 -2.00 -3.26 -7.63
CA PHE A 13 -1.98 -3.39 -6.18
C PHE A 13 -0.82 -2.60 -5.57
N VAL A 14 -1.04 -2.07 -4.38
CA VAL A 14 -0.05 -1.29 -3.59
C VAL A 14 0.21 -1.99 -2.25
N GLY A 15 1.23 -1.55 -1.52
CA GLY A 15 1.49 -2.03 -0.14
C GLY A 15 2.71 -2.93 0.02
N ASP A 16 3.39 -3.30 -1.07
CA ASP A 16 4.74 -3.89 -1.03
C ASP A 16 5.74 -2.74 -0.83
N ILE A 17 5.93 -2.36 0.43
CA ILE A 17 6.72 -1.21 0.85
C ILE A 17 8.21 -1.57 0.83
N ASN A 18 8.56 -2.79 1.23
CA ASN A 18 9.94 -3.23 1.32
C ASN A 18 10.50 -3.80 0.00
N GLN A 19 9.66 -3.91 -1.04
CA GLN A 19 9.99 -4.37 -2.39
C GLN A 19 10.50 -5.81 -2.42
N ASP A 20 9.89 -6.69 -1.62
CA ASP A 20 10.23 -8.11 -1.56
C ASP A 20 9.28 -9.02 -2.37
N GLU A 21 8.40 -8.41 -3.17
CA GLU A 21 7.40 -9.04 -4.03
C GLU A 21 6.17 -9.60 -3.29
N PHE A 22 6.07 -9.41 -1.98
CA PHE A 22 4.92 -9.82 -1.17
C PHE A 22 4.34 -8.60 -0.45
N VAL A 23 3.01 -8.50 -0.42
CA VAL A 23 2.33 -7.57 0.50
C VAL A 23 2.05 -8.36 1.77
N ASP A 24 2.87 -8.18 2.80
CA ASP A 24 2.76 -8.91 4.05
C ASP A 24 3.17 -8.09 5.29
N ALA A 25 3.17 -8.72 6.47
CA ALA A 25 3.45 -8.06 7.73
C ALA A 25 4.86 -7.42 7.83
N SER A 26 5.79 -7.77 6.94
CA SER A 26 7.14 -7.21 6.89
C SER A 26 7.21 -5.83 6.23
N ASP A 27 6.15 -5.40 5.54
CA ASP A 27 5.98 -4.03 5.01
C ASP A 27 5.59 -3.02 6.08
N PHE A 28 4.83 -3.48 7.08
CA PHE A 28 4.20 -2.62 8.09
C PHE A 28 5.16 -1.77 8.94
N PRO A 29 6.36 -2.26 9.35
CA PRO A 29 7.26 -1.48 10.20
C PRO A 29 7.69 -0.13 9.61
N GLN A 30 7.89 -0.05 8.29
CA GLN A 30 8.27 1.20 7.64
C GLN A 30 7.11 2.20 7.66
N TYR A 31 5.89 1.73 7.37
CA TYR A 31 4.68 2.54 7.50
C TYR A 31 4.48 3.05 8.94
N ASP A 32 4.62 2.20 9.96
CA ASP A 32 4.41 2.61 11.36
C ASP A 32 5.39 3.71 11.81
N ILE A 33 6.65 3.63 11.36
CA ILE A 33 7.66 4.66 11.61
C ILE A 33 7.26 5.99 10.97
N ASP A 34 6.85 5.97 9.70
CA ASP A 34 6.53 7.18 8.93
C ASP A 34 5.24 7.83 9.40
N ASN A 35 4.21 7.04 9.71
CA ASN A 35 2.95 7.48 10.31
C ASN A 35 3.19 8.11 11.70
N SER A 36 4.03 7.49 12.54
CA SER A 36 4.43 8.06 13.84
C SER A 36 5.22 9.36 13.68
N GLY A 37 5.98 9.48 12.58
CA GLY A 37 6.69 10.70 12.20
C GLY A 37 5.79 11.81 11.63
N GLY A 38 4.55 11.50 11.24
CA GLY A 38 3.64 12.44 10.59
C GLY A 38 4.18 12.97 9.26
N LEU A 39 4.81 12.09 8.47
CA LEU A 39 5.37 12.47 7.18
C LEU A 39 4.24 12.93 6.23
N CYS A 40 4.50 14.01 5.49
CA CYS A 40 3.53 14.59 4.58
C CYS A 40 4.22 15.51 3.55
N CYS A 41 3.45 15.93 2.54
CA CYS A 41 3.87 16.93 1.54
C CYS A 41 5.08 16.51 0.67
N ASP A 42 5.36 15.22 0.56
CA ASP A 42 6.37 14.64 -0.33
C ASP A 42 5.90 13.25 -0.81
N TYR A 43 6.63 12.64 -1.73
CA TYR A 43 6.37 11.29 -2.21
C TYR A 43 6.92 10.25 -1.24
N TYR A 44 6.03 9.63 -0.47
CA TYR A 44 6.36 8.52 0.43
C TYR A 44 5.73 7.23 -0.08
N VAL A 45 6.48 6.13 -0.09
CA VAL A 45 5.93 4.79 -0.40
C VAL A 45 4.88 4.33 0.62
N THR A 46 4.89 4.97 1.79
CA THR A 46 3.98 4.76 2.92
C THR A 46 2.72 5.63 2.88
N ASP A 47 2.62 6.57 1.93
CA ASP A 47 1.36 7.25 1.54
C ASP A 47 0.66 6.37 0.51
N ILE A 48 -0.10 5.39 1.00
CA ILE A 48 -0.63 4.26 0.25
C ILE A 48 -1.91 4.67 -0.49
N ASN A 49 -2.68 5.60 0.08
CA ASN A 49 -3.89 6.11 -0.56
C ASN A 49 -3.62 7.32 -1.49
N GLY A 50 -2.43 7.93 -1.39
CA GLY A 50 -1.94 8.99 -2.27
C GLY A 50 -2.53 10.38 -1.97
N ASP A 51 -2.97 10.64 -0.74
CA ASP A 51 -3.59 11.91 -0.34
C ASP A 51 -2.58 12.98 0.12
N GLY A 52 -1.30 12.63 0.18
CA GLY A 52 -0.20 13.50 0.56
C GLY A 52 0.16 13.47 2.05
N PHE A 53 -0.45 12.58 2.83
CA PHE A 53 -0.17 12.36 4.24
C PHE A 53 0.06 10.88 4.52
N VAL A 54 1.11 10.56 5.28
CA VAL A 54 1.28 9.23 5.84
C VAL A 54 0.53 9.18 7.16
N ASP A 55 -0.68 8.62 7.16
CA ASP A 55 -1.53 8.55 8.34
C ASP A 55 -2.40 7.28 8.43
N ALA A 56 -3.22 7.19 9.48
CA ALA A 56 -4.07 6.03 9.73
C ALA A 56 -5.08 5.69 8.61
N SER A 57 -5.31 6.61 7.66
CA SER A 57 -6.19 6.41 6.51
C SER A 57 -5.53 5.62 5.37
N ASP A 58 -4.21 5.43 5.39
CA ASP A 58 -3.48 4.53 4.48
C ASP A 58 -3.68 3.06 4.83
N PHE A 59 -3.75 2.76 6.13
CA PHE A 59 -3.77 1.40 6.66
C PHE A 59 -4.86 0.51 6.06
N PRO A 60 -6.12 0.97 5.87
CA PRO A 60 -7.16 0.12 5.27
C PRO A 60 -6.84 -0.38 3.85
N VAL A 61 -6.07 0.38 3.07
CA VAL A 61 -5.66 -0.04 1.71
C VAL A 61 -4.64 -1.18 1.80
N TYR A 62 -3.64 -1.01 2.67
CA TYR A 62 -2.65 -2.05 2.95
C TYR A 62 -3.28 -3.33 3.51
N ASP A 63 -4.15 -3.20 4.52
CA ASP A 63 -4.77 -4.34 5.21
C ASP A 63 -5.61 -5.20 4.27
N VAL A 64 -6.33 -4.58 3.32
CA VAL A 64 -7.06 -5.29 2.27
C VAL A 64 -6.11 -6.08 1.39
N ASN A 65 -5.03 -5.47 0.89
CA ASN A 65 -4.10 -6.13 -0.02
C ASN A 65 -3.33 -7.28 0.66
N ASN A 66 -2.88 -7.07 1.90
CA ASN A 66 -2.28 -8.11 2.74
C ASN A 66 -3.25 -9.27 2.98
N THR A 67 -4.49 -8.98 3.37
CA THR A 67 -5.52 -10.01 3.61
C THR A 67 -5.87 -10.78 2.32
N THR A 68 -5.81 -10.15 1.15
CA THR A 68 -6.00 -10.83 -0.15
C THR A 68 -4.79 -11.62 -0.62
N GLY A 69 -3.63 -11.48 0.05
CA GLY A 69 -2.40 -12.18 -0.31
C GLY A 69 -1.85 -11.74 -1.66
N VAL A 70 -1.74 -10.43 -1.88
CA VAL A 70 -1.11 -9.88 -3.09
C VAL A 70 0.38 -10.22 -3.10
N PHE A 71 0.86 -10.76 -4.22
CA PHE A 71 2.27 -10.99 -4.46
C PHE A 71 2.57 -10.93 -5.96
N SER A 72 3.84 -10.83 -6.32
CA SER A 72 4.35 -10.96 -7.69
C SER A 72 5.39 -12.07 -7.75
N ILE A 73 5.40 -12.85 -8.83
CA ILE A 73 6.48 -13.79 -9.15
C ILE A 73 6.76 -13.64 -10.63
N HIS A 74 8.01 -13.39 -10.99
CA HIS A 74 8.45 -13.27 -12.37
C HIS A 74 9.57 -14.27 -12.72
N PRO A 75 9.77 -14.60 -14.01
CA PRO A 75 10.79 -15.56 -14.47
C PRO A 75 12.24 -15.19 -14.15
#